data_AF-A0A225UZ86-F1
#
_entry.id   AF-A0A225UZ86-F1
#
_cell.length_a   1.000
_cell.length_b   1.000
_cell.length_c   1.000
_cell.angle_alpha   90.00
_cell.angle_beta   90.00
_cell.angle_gamma   90.00
#
_symmetry.space_group_name_H-M   'P 1'
#
loop_
_entity.id
_entity.type
_entity.pdbx_description
1 polymer ?
#
loop_
_entity_poly.entity_id
_entity_poly.type
_entity_poly.pdbx_seq_one_letter_code
_entity_poly.pdbx_strand_id
1 'polypeptide(L)'
;MRLSAAVLLLIAAFISCCEVFATAKEFRQIQGDFAHRVHVKERRQLRTASESLDTEDRNFAVKVRRWANADEADDFVLKELSLAGKLGKQFQSKQFPNYKLFQDFLAQRKVARMEIRMERMIENGVSTDSVWRKYKLWELPEDQRMLSKKFQKYLLYATMYDNMLFTKKGEGLYRPVVYYHGTKEEIFVCFLTQTNRTNTVNYAPSFRVVSWFTRSTMRLNAVVLAMFATLFTCSEVFTVAKPTRQNNENLVPADMTLHDNRNEERLLRIVSDSNDPEERAPAAKLKEIGTKWQMESWVNNGATRRKVMKTLGLTGRKGKALTRHPNYKRLREFLSKSESTRIQRMLQNRVDTTFVWETYKLEQLSKLGRQESRRFQFYLRYAKAYDDMVFRKQNQYLLRMTYYGASKEEMLVKVGIWALAKRPNEYVKGILNLKKASQRELRENLYYQEFLSLQAKRLQQGIFTTSKP
;
A
#
# COMPACT_ATOMS: atom_id res chain seq x y z
N MET A 1 11.67 -32.57 -50.43
CA MET A 1 10.74 -32.98 -49.36
C MET A 1 9.42 -32.22 -49.58
N ARG A 2 8.31 -32.91 -49.84
CA ARG A 2 6.99 -32.27 -49.98
C ARG A 2 6.35 -32.19 -48.59
N LEU A 3 6.35 -31.01 -47.98
CA LEU A 3 5.60 -30.76 -46.75
C LEU A 3 4.11 -30.85 -47.08
N SER A 4 3.36 -31.62 -46.30
CA SER A 4 1.92 -31.78 -46.52
C SER A 4 1.20 -30.46 -46.24
N ALA A 5 0.07 -30.24 -46.92
CA ALA A 5 -0.74 -29.03 -46.75
C ALA A 5 -1.15 -28.77 -45.28
N ALA A 6 -1.26 -29.84 -44.48
CA ALA A 6 -1.52 -29.75 -43.04
C ALA A 6 -0.39 -29.05 -42.27
N VAL A 7 0.87 -29.29 -42.63
CA VAL A 7 2.02 -28.65 -41.97
C VAL A 7 2.09 -27.16 -42.34
N LEU A 8 1.76 -26.81 -43.59
CA LEU A 8 1.70 -25.40 -44.02
C LEU A 8 0.57 -24.63 -43.32
N LEU A 9 -0.58 -25.27 -43.07
CA LEU A 9 -1.68 -24.68 -42.30
C LEU A 9 -1.33 -24.48 -40.82
N LEU A 10 -0.61 -25.42 -40.20
CA LEU A 10 -0.13 -25.28 -38.82
C LEU A 10 0.89 -24.14 -38.68
N ILE A 11 1.80 -24.01 -39.65
CA ILE A 11 2.78 -22.91 -39.67
C ILE A 11 2.06 -21.55 -39.85
N ALA A 12 1.08 -21.45 -40.74
CA ALA A 12 0.30 -20.23 -40.92
C ALA A 12 -0.50 -19.84 -39.66
N ALA A 13 -1.12 -20.81 -38.99
CA ALA A 13 -1.83 -20.57 -37.73
C ALA A 13 -0.89 -20.14 -36.60
N PHE A 14 0.33 -20.70 -36.56
CA PHE A 14 1.35 -20.34 -35.59
C PHE A 14 1.88 -18.92 -35.82
N ILE A 15 2.13 -18.53 -37.08
CA ILE A 15 2.57 -17.18 -37.45
C ILE A 15 1.47 -16.15 -37.10
N SER A 16 0.20 -16.44 -37.41
CA SER A 16 -0.92 -15.56 -37.07
C SER A 16 -1.09 -15.39 -35.55
N CYS A 17 -0.90 -16.45 -34.76
CA CYS A 17 -0.87 -16.33 -33.30
C CYS A 17 0.29 -15.43 -32.82
N CYS A 18 1.49 -15.58 -33.39
CA CYS A 18 2.66 -14.79 -33.00
C CYS A 18 2.49 -13.29 -33.28
N GLU A 19 1.84 -12.90 -34.38
CA GLU A 19 1.55 -11.48 -34.70
C GLU A 19 0.53 -10.86 -33.72
N VAL A 20 -0.46 -11.63 -33.29
CA VAL A 20 -1.43 -11.20 -32.26
C VAL A 20 -0.74 -11.03 -30.89
N PHE A 21 0.24 -11.87 -30.55
CA PHE A 21 1.02 -11.72 -29.32
C PHE A 21 1.99 -10.52 -29.35
N ALA A 22 2.58 -10.22 -30.51
CA ALA A 22 3.46 -9.05 -30.68
C ALA A 22 2.67 -7.73 -30.53
N THR A 23 1.54 -7.60 -31.21
CA THR A 23 0.65 -6.42 -31.12
C THR A 23 0.06 -6.25 -29.72
N ALA A 24 -0.27 -7.32 -28.99
CA ALA A 24 -0.74 -7.26 -27.62
C ALA A 24 0.35 -6.84 -26.59
N LYS A 25 1.63 -7.01 -26.91
CA LYS A 25 2.75 -6.54 -26.09
C LYS A 25 2.97 -5.03 -26.29
N GLU A 26 2.94 -4.58 -27.54
CA GLU A 26 3.06 -3.16 -27.89
C GLU A 26 1.86 -2.34 -27.38
N PHE A 27 0.64 -2.87 -27.50
CA PHE A 27 -0.56 -2.23 -26.94
C PHE A 27 -0.50 -2.11 -25.41
N ARG A 28 0.06 -3.12 -24.71
CA ARG A 28 0.32 -3.06 -23.26
C ARG A 28 1.33 -1.98 -22.89
N GLN A 29 2.36 -1.79 -23.71
CA GLN A 29 3.37 -0.75 -23.50
C GLN A 29 2.78 0.65 -23.74
N ILE A 30 1.95 0.82 -24.77
CA ILE A 30 1.25 2.08 -25.07
C ILE A 30 0.24 2.43 -23.97
N GLN A 31 -0.53 1.45 -23.46
CA GLN A 31 -1.46 1.68 -22.34
C GLN A 31 -0.71 2.02 -21.03
N GLY A 32 0.40 1.34 -20.75
CA GLY A 32 1.27 1.64 -19.61
C GLY A 32 1.84 3.06 -19.68
N ASP A 33 2.34 3.45 -20.86
CA ASP A 33 2.90 4.78 -21.09
C ASP A 33 1.83 5.87 -21.05
N PHE A 34 0.63 5.61 -21.57
CA PHE A 34 -0.49 6.56 -21.50
C PHE A 34 -0.97 6.76 -20.06
N ALA A 35 -1.22 5.67 -19.31
CA ALA A 35 -1.62 5.74 -17.90
C ALA A 35 -0.54 6.40 -17.03
N HIS A 36 0.74 6.10 -17.28
CA HIS A 36 1.86 6.75 -16.60
C HIS A 36 1.96 8.24 -16.94
N ARG A 37 1.83 8.64 -18.22
CA ARG A 37 1.87 10.06 -18.63
C ARG A 37 0.69 10.85 -18.08
N VAL A 38 -0.52 10.28 -18.07
CA VAL A 38 -1.72 10.92 -17.47
C VAL A 38 -1.52 11.09 -15.97
N HIS A 39 -1.12 10.05 -15.24
CA HIS A 39 -0.87 10.15 -13.80
C HIS A 39 0.31 11.05 -13.43
N VAL A 40 1.38 11.08 -14.23
CA VAL A 40 2.53 11.97 -13.98
C VAL A 40 2.16 13.42 -14.27
N LYS A 41 1.35 13.70 -15.29
CA LYS A 41 0.86 15.05 -15.61
C LYS A 41 -0.11 15.55 -14.53
N GLU A 42 -1.03 14.72 -14.09
CA GLU A 42 -1.97 15.01 -13.00
C GLU A 42 -1.25 15.17 -11.66
N ARG A 43 -0.28 14.31 -11.33
CA ARG A 43 0.56 14.46 -10.14
C ARG A 43 1.46 15.69 -10.20
N ARG A 44 2.00 16.07 -11.36
CA ARG A 44 2.75 17.33 -11.52
C ARG A 44 1.84 18.53 -11.31
N GLN A 45 0.65 18.55 -11.90
CA GLN A 45 -0.33 19.63 -11.70
C GLN A 45 -0.77 19.75 -10.24
N LEU A 46 -1.06 18.63 -9.57
CA LEU A 46 -1.40 18.60 -8.14
C LEU A 46 -0.21 18.99 -7.24
N ARG A 47 1.03 18.67 -7.63
CA ARG A 47 2.23 19.02 -6.88
C ARG A 47 2.58 20.50 -7.03
N THR A 48 2.51 21.05 -8.25
CA THR A 48 2.71 22.48 -8.50
C THR A 48 1.62 23.32 -7.83
N ALA A 49 0.36 22.88 -7.85
CA ALA A 49 -0.73 23.53 -7.11
C ALA A 49 -0.58 23.39 -5.58
N SER A 50 0.02 22.30 -5.09
CA SER A 50 0.28 22.09 -3.66
C SER A 50 1.53 22.81 -3.13
N GLU A 51 2.49 23.14 -3.99
CA GLU A 51 3.73 23.84 -3.63
C GLU A 51 3.56 25.38 -3.67
N SER A 52 2.52 25.88 -4.35
CA SER A 52 2.19 27.31 -4.42
C SER A 52 1.26 27.80 -3.31
N LEU A 53 0.72 26.90 -2.48
CA LEU A 53 -0.16 27.26 -1.36
C LEU A 53 0.69 27.45 -0.10
N ASP A 54 0.41 28.51 0.65
CA ASP A 54 1.07 28.72 1.92
C ASP A 54 0.70 27.60 2.93
N THR A 55 1.41 27.58 4.06
CA THR A 55 1.23 26.50 5.05
C THR A 55 -0.16 26.58 5.72
N GLU A 56 -0.82 27.73 5.66
CA GLU A 56 -2.11 28.02 6.27
C GLU A 56 -3.27 27.55 5.37
N ASP A 57 -3.23 27.89 4.09
CA ASP A 57 -4.13 27.43 3.03
C ASP A 57 -4.17 25.91 2.95
N ARG A 58 -3.01 25.25 3.07
CA ARG A 58 -2.93 23.78 3.07
C ARG A 58 -3.64 23.17 4.30
N ASN A 59 -3.58 23.83 5.45
CA ASN A 59 -4.30 23.37 6.65
C ASN A 59 -5.82 23.54 6.47
N PHE A 60 -6.25 24.62 5.83
CA PHE A 60 -7.66 24.85 5.52
C PHE A 60 -8.22 23.85 4.51
N ALA A 61 -7.49 23.52 3.44
CA ALA A 61 -7.91 22.49 2.48
C ALA A 61 -8.11 21.12 3.14
N VAL A 62 -7.22 20.74 4.07
CA VAL A 62 -7.35 19.49 4.84
C VAL A 62 -8.55 19.53 5.79
N LYS A 63 -8.79 20.67 6.47
CA LYS A 63 -9.97 20.85 7.33
C LYS A 63 -11.27 20.77 6.53
N VAL A 64 -11.34 21.48 5.40
CA VAL A 64 -12.50 21.47 4.48
C VAL A 64 -12.84 20.06 4.03
N ARG A 65 -11.84 19.27 3.64
CA ARG A 65 -12.04 17.85 3.28
C ARG A 65 -12.57 17.03 4.44
N ARG A 66 -12.01 17.23 5.64
CA ARG A 66 -12.45 16.51 6.84
C ARG A 66 -13.91 16.84 7.19
N TRP A 67 -14.29 18.11 7.16
CA TRP A 67 -15.68 18.54 7.40
C TRP A 67 -16.63 17.97 6.35
N ALA A 68 -16.23 17.99 5.07
CA ALA A 68 -17.02 17.41 3.99
C ALA A 68 -17.26 15.91 4.18
N ASN A 69 -16.23 15.16 4.57
CA ASN A 69 -16.33 13.72 4.81
C ASN A 69 -17.14 13.36 6.07
N ALA A 70 -17.14 14.24 7.08
CA ALA A 70 -17.93 14.08 8.30
C ALA A 70 -19.39 14.57 8.14
N ASP A 71 -19.76 15.07 6.97
CA ASP A 71 -21.06 15.67 6.67
C ASP A 71 -21.49 16.77 7.65
N GLU A 72 -20.52 17.61 8.06
CA GLU A 72 -20.76 18.69 9.02
C GLU A 72 -21.85 19.68 8.52
N ALA A 73 -22.56 20.29 9.47
CA ALA A 73 -23.62 21.26 9.18
C ALA A 73 -23.06 22.54 8.55
N ASP A 74 -23.85 23.16 7.64
CA ASP A 74 -23.44 24.40 6.95
C ASP A 74 -23.14 25.51 7.94
N ASP A 75 -23.99 25.70 8.95
CA ASP A 75 -23.81 26.73 9.97
C ASP A 75 -22.52 26.55 10.78
N PHE A 76 -22.12 25.31 11.04
CA PHE A 76 -20.86 25.00 11.71
C PHE A 76 -19.67 25.41 10.85
N VAL A 77 -19.64 25.01 9.57
CA VAL A 77 -18.53 25.35 8.66
C VAL A 77 -18.49 26.86 8.39
N LEU A 78 -19.65 27.50 8.25
CA LEU A 78 -19.75 28.95 8.10
C LEU A 78 -19.21 29.68 9.33
N LYS A 79 -19.51 29.19 10.54
CA LYS A 79 -18.95 29.74 11.79
C LYS A 79 -17.44 29.58 11.85
N GLU A 80 -16.93 28.38 11.55
CA GLU A 80 -15.48 28.09 11.55
C GLU A 80 -14.71 28.90 10.50
N LEU A 81 -15.33 29.20 9.35
CA LEU A 81 -14.75 30.05 8.31
C LEU A 81 -14.95 31.55 8.56
N SER A 82 -15.56 31.93 9.69
CA SER A 82 -15.90 33.33 10.05
C SER A 82 -16.81 34.01 9.01
N LEU A 83 -17.69 33.21 8.40
CA LEU A 83 -18.71 33.59 7.42
C LEU A 83 -20.13 33.63 8.01
N ALA A 84 -20.33 33.16 9.25
CA ALA A 84 -21.62 33.21 9.93
C ALA A 84 -22.16 34.66 10.02
N GLY A 85 -23.45 34.83 9.72
CA GLY A 85 -24.11 36.15 9.69
C GLY A 85 -23.77 37.04 8.50
N LYS A 86 -22.87 36.60 7.59
CA LYS A 86 -22.43 37.39 6.44
C LYS A 86 -23.10 36.98 5.12
N LEU A 87 -23.91 35.91 5.10
CA LEU A 87 -24.62 35.45 3.89
C LEU A 87 -25.82 36.36 3.54
N GLY A 88 -25.55 37.46 2.84
CA GLY A 88 -26.56 38.32 2.23
C GLY A 88 -26.40 38.45 0.71
N LYS A 89 -27.38 39.08 0.03
CA LYS A 89 -27.49 39.20 -1.44
C LYS A 89 -26.30 39.89 -2.15
N GLN A 90 -25.35 40.47 -1.42
CA GLN A 90 -24.18 41.15 -1.97
C GLN A 90 -22.88 40.32 -1.99
N PHE A 91 -22.94 39.02 -1.67
CA PHE A 91 -21.74 38.17 -1.65
C PHE A 91 -21.25 37.80 -3.06
N GLN A 92 -20.55 38.74 -3.71
CA GLN A 92 -19.71 38.43 -4.86
C GLN A 92 -18.36 37.89 -4.35
N SER A 93 -17.94 36.76 -4.92
CA SER A 93 -16.82 35.90 -4.50
C SER A 93 -15.44 36.57 -4.37
N LYS A 94 -15.29 37.85 -4.70
CA LYS A 94 -14.03 38.59 -4.66
C LYS A 94 -13.67 39.17 -3.29
N GLN A 95 -14.62 39.37 -2.38
CA GLN A 95 -14.36 40.07 -1.11
C GLN A 95 -13.95 39.18 0.07
N PHE A 96 -14.17 37.86 0.02
CA PHE A 96 -13.88 36.97 1.15
C PHE A 96 -13.10 35.73 0.68
N PRO A 97 -11.79 35.63 0.97
CA PRO A 97 -10.96 34.48 0.62
C PRO A 97 -11.55 33.15 1.13
N ASN A 98 -12.14 33.17 2.32
CA ASN A 98 -12.76 32.00 2.95
C ASN A 98 -14.04 31.51 2.25
N TYR A 99 -14.68 32.34 1.41
CA TYR A 99 -15.87 31.92 0.66
C TYR A 99 -15.51 30.83 -0.35
N LYS A 100 -14.33 30.89 -0.96
CA LYS A 100 -13.83 29.84 -1.85
C LYS A 100 -13.68 28.51 -1.11
N LEU A 101 -13.15 28.54 0.13
CA LEU A 101 -13.05 27.35 0.99
C LEU A 101 -14.43 26.76 1.32
N PHE A 102 -15.46 27.59 1.50
CA PHE A 102 -16.82 27.11 1.69
C PHE A 102 -17.41 26.48 0.42
N GLN A 103 -17.15 27.06 -0.75
CA GLN A 103 -17.54 26.44 -2.03
C GLN A 103 -16.84 25.09 -2.24
N ASP A 104 -15.56 25.00 -1.91
CA ASP A 104 -14.79 23.76 -1.96
C ASP A 104 -15.35 22.71 -0.97
N PHE A 105 -15.79 23.15 0.23
CA PHE A 105 -16.50 22.29 1.18
C PHE A 105 -17.79 21.73 0.59
N LEU A 106 -18.65 22.59 0.01
CA LEU A 106 -19.91 22.15 -0.60
C LEU A 106 -19.68 21.16 -1.76
N ALA A 107 -18.66 21.42 -2.58
CA ALA A 107 -18.28 20.53 -3.67
C ALA A 107 -17.79 19.17 -3.15
N GLN A 108 -16.89 19.17 -2.16
CA GLN A 108 -16.37 17.93 -1.55
C GLN A 108 -17.46 17.15 -0.82
N ARG A 109 -18.35 17.82 -0.09
CA ARG A 109 -19.47 17.18 0.62
C ARG A 109 -20.42 16.49 -0.36
N LYS A 110 -20.66 17.09 -1.52
CA LYS A 110 -21.45 16.46 -2.60
C LYS A 110 -20.83 15.18 -3.14
N VAL A 111 -19.48 15.13 -3.24
CA VAL A 111 -18.75 13.92 -3.63
C VAL A 111 -18.83 12.87 -2.52
N ALA A 112 -18.53 13.23 -1.27
CA ALA A 112 -18.58 12.32 -0.12
C ALA A 112 -19.98 11.69 0.08
N ARG A 113 -21.05 12.48 0.00
CA ARG A 113 -22.43 11.96 0.08
C ARG A 113 -22.76 11.00 -1.06
N MET A 114 -22.20 11.23 -2.24
CA MET A 114 -22.38 10.35 -3.39
C MET A 114 -21.63 9.03 -3.18
N GLU A 115 -20.40 9.06 -2.69
CA GLU A 115 -19.63 7.86 -2.32
C GLU A 115 -20.37 7.03 -1.26
N ILE A 116 -20.83 7.65 -0.15
CA ILE A 116 -21.61 6.97 0.90
C ILE A 116 -22.90 6.34 0.34
N ARG A 117 -23.56 7.01 -0.61
CA ARG A 117 -24.76 6.46 -1.27
C ARG A 117 -24.39 5.26 -2.14
N MET A 118 -23.27 5.30 -2.85
CA MET A 118 -22.76 4.19 -3.65
C MET A 118 -22.39 3.01 -2.75
N GLU A 119 -21.65 3.23 -1.65
CA GLU A 119 -21.34 2.19 -0.66
C GLU A 119 -22.61 1.50 -0.15
N ARG A 120 -23.63 2.26 0.25
CA ARG A 120 -24.92 1.68 0.66
C ARG A 120 -25.60 0.88 -0.45
N MET A 121 -25.52 1.33 -1.71
CA MET A 121 -26.06 0.54 -2.82
C MET A 121 -25.30 -0.78 -2.99
N ILE A 122 -23.97 -0.75 -2.86
CA ILE A 122 -23.12 -1.94 -2.95
C ILE A 122 -23.41 -2.90 -1.78
N GLU A 123 -23.55 -2.39 -0.55
CA GLU A 123 -23.89 -3.17 0.65
C GLU A 123 -25.26 -3.84 0.53
N ASN A 124 -26.23 -3.17 -0.09
CA ASN A 124 -27.55 -3.71 -0.41
C ASN A 124 -27.55 -4.65 -1.64
N GLY A 125 -26.37 -5.01 -2.18
CA GLY A 125 -26.25 -5.96 -3.29
C GLY A 125 -26.71 -5.43 -4.64
N VAL A 126 -26.77 -4.10 -4.83
CA VAL A 126 -27.16 -3.52 -6.12
C VAL A 126 -26.06 -3.82 -7.15
N SER A 127 -26.40 -4.56 -8.21
CA SER A 127 -25.44 -4.90 -9.27
C SER A 127 -25.04 -3.68 -10.11
N THR A 128 -23.88 -3.73 -10.77
CA THR A 128 -23.47 -2.71 -11.73
C THR A 128 -24.49 -2.56 -12.87
N ASP A 129 -25.07 -3.65 -13.37
CA ASP A 129 -26.16 -3.62 -14.37
C ASP A 129 -27.38 -2.84 -13.87
N SER A 130 -27.77 -2.99 -12.61
CA SER A 130 -28.87 -2.22 -12.02
C SER A 130 -28.59 -0.72 -12.02
N VAL A 131 -27.34 -0.32 -11.77
CA VAL A 131 -26.93 1.10 -11.82
C VAL A 131 -26.86 1.61 -13.25
N TRP A 132 -26.38 0.80 -14.19
CA TRP A 132 -26.42 1.10 -15.63
C TRP A 132 -27.85 1.36 -16.09
N ARG A 133 -28.77 0.46 -15.70
CA ARG A 133 -30.22 0.57 -15.92
C ARG A 133 -30.81 1.84 -15.32
N LYS A 134 -30.52 2.10 -14.05
CA LYS A 134 -31.00 3.30 -13.35
C LYS A 134 -30.59 4.61 -14.03
N TYR A 135 -29.41 4.66 -14.65
CA TYR A 135 -28.92 5.85 -15.33
C TYR A 135 -29.32 5.97 -16.79
N LYS A 136 -30.06 4.99 -17.34
CA LYS A 136 -30.51 5.03 -18.75
C LYS A 136 -29.35 5.18 -19.72
N LEU A 137 -28.21 4.54 -19.43
CA LEU A 137 -27.00 4.73 -20.21
C LEU A 137 -27.09 4.17 -21.63
N TRP A 138 -27.94 3.15 -21.87
CA TRP A 138 -28.20 2.62 -23.21
C TRP A 138 -29.01 3.57 -24.10
N GLU A 139 -29.72 4.54 -23.52
CA GLU A 139 -30.48 5.55 -24.28
C GLU A 139 -29.55 6.66 -24.83
N LEU A 140 -28.32 6.77 -24.34
CA LEU A 140 -27.37 7.77 -24.81
C LEU A 140 -26.58 7.25 -26.03
N PRO A 141 -26.44 8.05 -27.09
CA PRO A 141 -25.45 7.82 -28.15
C PRO A 141 -24.06 7.60 -27.56
N GLU A 142 -23.24 6.76 -28.20
CA GLU A 142 -21.96 6.32 -27.63
C GLU A 142 -20.99 7.46 -27.33
N ASP A 143 -20.87 8.41 -28.26
CA ASP A 143 -20.07 9.63 -28.17
C ASP A 143 -20.53 10.54 -27.01
N GLN A 144 -21.83 10.63 -26.77
CA GLN A 144 -22.41 11.40 -25.67
C GLN A 144 -22.37 10.67 -24.33
N ARG A 145 -22.45 9.33 -24.36
CA ARG A 145 -22.49 8.48 -23.17
C ARG A 145 -21.23 8.65 -22.35
N MET A 146 -20.05 8.55 -22.98
CA MET A 146 -18.75 8.63 -22.32
C MET A 146 -18.50 9.98 -21.62
N LEU A 147 -19.04 11.06 -22.16
CA LEU A 147 -18.90 12.42 -21.62
C LEU A 147 -19.98 12.77 -20.60
N SER A 148 -21.02 11.94 -20.46
CA SER A 148 -22.15 12.24 -19.59
C SER A 148 -21.77 12.16 -18.10
N LYS A 149 -22.29 13.09 -17.29
CA LYS A 149 -22.19 13.03 -15.82
C LYS A 149 -22.80 11.74 -15.25
N LYS A 150 -23.73 11.10 -15.96
CA LYS A 150 -24.33 9.83 -15.58
C LYS A 150 -23.33 8.67 -15.72
N PHE A 151 -22.59 8.62 -16.82
CA PHE A 151 -21.56 7.61 -17.04
C PHE A 151 -20.36 7.78 -16.09
N GLN A 152 -19.94 9.01 -15.80
CA GLN A 152 -18.91 9.26 -14.78
C GLN A 152 -19.30 8.71 -13.40
N LYS A 153 -20.58 8.89 -13.00
CA LYS A 153 -21.11 8.29 -11.77
C LYS A 153 -21.15 6.76 -11.82
N TYR A 154 -21.51 6.18 -12.96
CA TYR A 154 -21.46 4.73 -13.16
C TYR A 154 -20.03 4.18 -13.05
N LEU A 155 -19.05 4.82 -13.67
CA LEU A 155 -17.64 4.41 -13.57
C LEU A 155 -17.13 4.45 -12.13
N LEU A 156 -17.45 5.50 -11.38
CA LEU A 156 -17.11 5.59 -9.96
C LEU A 156 -17.75 4.43 -9.18
N TYR A 157 -19.04 4.16 -9.41
CA TYR A 157 -19.75 3.04 -8.77
C TYR A 157 -19.12 1.69 -9.11
N ALA A 158 -18.86 1.42 -10.39
CA ALA A 158 -18.26 0.16 -10.84
C ALA A 158 -16.87 -0.06 -10.22
N THR A 159 -16.05 1.00 -10.16
CA THR A 159 -14.73 0.96 -9.52
C THR A 159 -14.83 0.63 -8.02
N MET A 160 -15.77 1.25 -7.30
CA MET A 160 -16.01 0.97 -5.89
C MET A 160 -16.53 -0.46 -5.68
N TYR A 161 -17.45 -0.92 -6.52
CA TYR A 161 -18.02 -2.27 -6.48
C TYR A 161 -16.92 -3.34 -6.67
N ASP A 162 -16.05 -3.16 -7.66
CA ASP A 162 -14.90 -4.06 -7.89
C ASP A 162 -13.95 -4.08 -6.69
N ASN A 163 -13.55 -2.90 -6.18
CA ASN A 163 -12.70 -2.79 -4.99
C ASN A 163 -13.32 -3.50 -3.77
N MET A 164 -14.64 -3.44 -3.61
CA MET A 164 -15.33 -4.15 -2.53
C MET A 164 -15.36 -5.67 -2.76
N LEU A 165 -15.62 -6.14 -3.99
CA LEU A 165 -15.54 -7.56 -4.31
C LEU A 165 -14.14 -8.12 -4.05
N PHE A 166 -13.10 -7.36 -4.39
CA PHE A 166 -11.71 -7.70 -4.08
C PHE A 166 -11.45 -7.84 -2.59
N THR A 167 -12.02 -6.97 -1.77
CA THR A 167 -11.83 -7.01 -0.31
C THR A 167 -12.64 -8.11 0.36
N LYS A 168 -13.86 -8.42 -0.13
CA LYS A 168 -14.74 -9.45 0.46
C LYS A 168 -14.35 -10.89 0.11
N LYS A 169 -13.90 -11.16 -1.13
CA LYS A 169 -13.76 -12.56 -1.58
C LYS A 169 -12.48 -13.28 -1.15
N GLY A 170 -11.43 -12.59 -0.68
CA GLY A 170 -10.25 -13.25 -0.08
C GLY A 170 -9.48 -14.25 -0.96
N GLU A 171 -9.91 -14.50 -2.21
CA GLU A 171 -9.44 -15.56 -3.08
C GLU A 171 -8.96 -15.00 -4.42
N GLY A 172 -7.69 -15.30 -4.75
CA GLY A 172 -7.20 -15.41 -6.12
C GLY A 172 -7.01 -14.09 -6.91
N LEU A 173 -6.06 -14.13 -7.85
CA LEU A 173 -5.88 -13.08 -8.85
C LEU A 173 -7.16 -12.94 -9.68
N TYR A 174 -8.00 -11.95 -9.36
CA TYR A 174 -8.88 -11.34 -10.34
C TYR A 174 -8.26 -9.99 -10.74
N ARG A 175 -8.23 -9.71 -12.04
CA ARG A 175 -8.18 -8.33 -12.54
C ARG A 175 -9.61 -7.95 -12.91
N PRO A 176 -9.99 -6.66 -12.86
CA PRO A 176 -11.37 -6.23 -13.03
C PRO A 176 -11.99 -6.82 -14.30
N VAL A 177 -13.19 -7.40 -14.17
CA VAL A 177 -14.01 -7.87 -15.29
C VAL A 177 -15.24 -6.97 -15.32
N VAL A 178 -15.22 -5.99 -16.22
CA VAL A 178 -16.43 -5.23 -16.55
C VAL A 178 -17.14 -6.00 -17.65
N TYR A 179 -18.31 -6.58 -17.34
CA TYR A 179 -19.17 -7.18 -18.33
C TYR A 179 -19.95 -6.11 -19.08
N TYR A 180 -19.91 -6.15 -20.41
CA TYR A 180 -20.77 -5.37 -21.28
C TYR A 180 -21.83 -6.29 -21.87
N HIS A 181 -23.10 -5.98 -21.61
CA HIS A 181 -24.22 -6.60 -22.32
C HIS A 181 -24.75 -5.58 -23.33
N GLY A 182 -24.56 -5.86 -24.62
CA GLY A 182 -25.15 -5.12 -25.72
C GLY A 182 -25.52 -6.11 -26.82
N THR A 183 -26.79 -6.09 -27.23
CA THR A 183 -27.33 -6.94 -28.30
C THR A 183 -27.03 -6.36 -29.67
N LYS A 184 -26.67 -7.26 -30.61
CA LYS A 184 -26.64 -7.12 -32.08
C LYS A 184 -25.76 -6.00 -32.65
N GLU A 185 -24.45 -6.25 -32.58
CA GLU A 185 -23.38 -6.00 -33.58
C GLU A 185 -22.06 -5.85 -32.80
N GLU A 186 -21.14 -6.76 -33.06
CA GLU A 186 -20.18 -7.30 -32.08
C GLU A 186 -19.02 -6.34 -31.74
N ILE A 187 -18.78 -6.13 -30.44
CA ILE A 187 -17.48 -5.69 -29.91
C ILE A 187 -16.90 -6.86 -29.11
N PHE A 188 -15.78 -7.42 -29.60
CA PHE A 188 -14.93 -8.31 -28.82
C PHE A 188 -13.84 -7.50 -28.13
N VAL A 189 -13.85 -7.50 -26.79
CA VAL A 189 -12.65 -7.14 -26.02
C VAL A 189 -12.18 -8.38 -25.28
N CYS A 190 -11.13 -9.00 -25.81
CA CYS A 190 -10.48 -10.15 -25.20
C CYS A 190 -9.55 -9.72 -24.06
N PHE A 191 -9.63 -10.40 -22.91
CA PHE A 191 -8.59 -10.40 -21.89
C PHE A 191 -8.27 -11.84 -21.48
N LEU A 192 -7.00 -12.22 -21.64
CA LEU A 192 -6.50 -13.57 -21.35
C LEU A 192 -6.39 -13.81 -19.84
N THR A 193 -6.98 -14.90 -19.37
CA THR A 193 -6.65 -15.52 -18.08
C THR A 193 -5.51 -16.52 -18.29
N GLN A 194 -4.40 -16.34 -17.59
CA GLN A 194 -3.35 -17.36 -17.52
C GLN A 194 -3.64 -18.27 -16.32
N THR A 195 -4.28 -19.40 -16.56
CA THR A 195 -4.43 -20.47 -15.56
C THR A 195 -3.17 -21.31 -15.56
N ASN A 196 -2.31 -21.13 -14.55
CA ASN A 196 -1.29 -22.12 -14.24
C ASN A 196 -1.97 -23.31 -13.53
N ARG A 197 -2.38 -24.34 -14.29
CA ARG A 197 -2.13 -25.75 -13.94
C ARG A 197 -2.65 -26.75 -14.97
N THR A 198 -1.73 -27.63 -15.33
CA THR A 198 -1.96 -29.00 -15.77
C THR A 198 -2.89 -29.73 -14.79
N ASN A 199 -4.09 -30.07 -15.25
CA ASN A 199 -4.81 -31.29 -14.89
C ASN A 199 -5.95 -31.48 -15.91
N THR A 200 -5.85 -32.55 -16.68
CA THR A 200 -6.84 -33.05 -17.62
C THR A 200 -8.08 -33.53 -16.87
N VAL A 201 -9.23 -32.87 -17.08
CA VAL A 201 -10.56 -33.48 -16.97
C VAL A 201 -11.40 -32.91 -18.11
N ASN A 202 -11.93 -33.80 -18.95
CA ASN A 202 -12.74 -33.48 -20.12
C ASN A 202 -14.10 -32.91 -19.71
N TYR A 203 -14.41 -31.70 -20.18
CA TYR A 203 -15.78 -31.27 -20.48
C TYR A 203 -15.74 -30.49 -21.79
N ALA A 204 -16.42 -31.03 -22.81
CA ALA A 204 -16.55 -30.39 -24.11
C ALA A 204 -17.80 -29.49 -24.15
N PRO A 205 -17.69 -28.22 -24.59
CA PRO A 205 -18.80 -27.50 -25.16
C PRO A 205 -18.64 -27.38 -26.68
N SER A 206 -19.63 -27.88 -27.41
CA SER A 206 -19.77 -27.73 -28.86
C SER A 206 -20.05 -26.27 -29.24
N PHE A 207 -19.15 -25.65 -30.01
CA PHE A 207 -19.43 -24.41 -30.75
C PHE A 207 -19.53 -24.72 -32.25
N ARG A 208 -20.66 -24.35 -32.88
CA ARG A 208 -20.79 -24.28 -34.33
C ARG A 208 -20.25 -22.92 -34.80
N VAL A 209 -19.25 -22.93 -35.66
CA VAL A 209 -18.75 -21.75 -36.38
C VAL A 209 -19.45 -21.69 -37.73
N VAL A 210 -20.12 -20.57 -38.04
CA VAL A 210 -20.55 -20.21 -39.39
C VAL A 210 -19.53 -19.19 -39.91
N SER A 211 -18.81 -19.53 -40.98
CA SER A 211 -17.81 -18.67 -41.61
C SER A 211 -18.42 -17.80 -42.71
N TRP A 212 -18.04 -16.53 -42.78
CA TRP A 212 -18.07 -15.72 -43.99
C TRP A 212 -16.69 -15.09 -44.22
N PHE A 213 -16.17 -15.20 -45.44
CA PHE A 213 -14.87 -14.69 -45.88
C PHE A 213 -15.08 -13.40 -46.70
N THR A 214 -14.29 -12.36 -46.44
CA THR A 214 -13.94 -11.37 -47.47
C THR A 214 -12.45 -11.04 -47.46
N ARG A 215 -11.88 -11.07 -48.67
CA ARG A 215 -10.48 -10.75 -49.04
C ARG A 215 -10.23 -9.25 -48.94
N SER A 216 -9.05 -8.83 -48.48
CA SER A 216 -8.15 -7.93 -49.24
C SER A 216 -6.84 -7.57 -48.51
N THR A 217 -5.76 -7.50 -49.30
CA THR A 217 -4.45 -6.84 -49.09
C THR A 217 -3.30 -7.58 -48.38
N MET A 218 -2.64 -8.48 -49.13
CA MET A 218 -1.23 -8.86 -48.94
C MET A 218 -0.36 -8.05 -49.93
N ARG A 219 0.33 -6.98 -49.49
CA ARG A 219 1.51 -6.41 -50.20
C ARG A 219 2.58 -5.73 -49.32
N LEU A 220 2.49 -5.76 -47.98
CA LEU A 220 3.48 -5.08 -47.11
C LEU A 220 4.57 -5.98 -46.49
N ASN A 221 4.45 -7.31 -46.54
CA ASN A 221 5.26 -8.19 -45.67
C ASN A 221 6.68 -8.51 -46.17
N ALA A 222 7.01 -8.25 -47.44
CA ALA A 222 8.31 -8.63 -47.99
C ALA A 222 9.47 -7.69 -47.55
N VAL A 223 9.19 -6.40 -47.32
CA VAL A 223 10.22 -5.40 -46.99
C VAL A 223 10.60 -5.44 -45.51
N VAL A 224 9.65 -5.79 -44.63
CA VAL A 224 9.90 -5.87 -43.18
C VAL A 224 10.76 -7.09 -42.84
N LEU A 225 10.56 -8.22 -43.50
CA LEU A 225 11.33 -9.45 -43.26
C LEU A 225 12.81 -9.32 -43.68
N ALA A 226 13.12 -8.49 -44.69
CA ALA A 226 14.50 -8.24 -45.11
C ALA A 226 15.30 -7.38 -44.11
N MET A 227 14.62 -6.50 -43.35
CA MET A 227 15.28 -5.64 -42.34
C MET A 227 15.57 -6.37 -41.01
N PHE A 228 14.83 -7.43 -40.68
CA PHE A 228 15.07 -8.19 -39.45
C PHE A 228 16.23 -9.20 -39.59
N ALA A 229 16.52 -9.68 -40.81
CA ALA A 229 17.61 -10.63 -41.04
C ALA A 229 19.01 -10.02 -40.90
N THR A 230 19.16 -8.70 -41.08
CA THR A 230 20.46 -8.00 -40.96
C THR A 230 20.80 -7.57 -39.53
N LEU A 231 19.84 -7.58 -38.60
CA LEU A 231 20.07 -7.14 -37.21
C LEU A 231 20.49 -8.26 -36.26
N PHE A 232 20.41 -9.53 -36.68
CA PHE A 232 20.70 -10.69 -35.81
C PHE A 232 22.12 -11.26 -35.93
N THR A 233 22.98 -10.70 -36.80
CA THR A 233 24.34 -11.21 -37.01
C THR A 233 25.45 -10.43 -36.29
N CYS A 234 25.10 -9.45 -35.45
CA CYS A 234 26.11 -8.65 -34.73
C CYS A 234 25.95 -8.73 -33.21
N SER A 235 26.98 -9.32 -32.58
CA SER A 235 27.43 -9.16 -31.18
C SER A 235 26.88 -10.08 -30.08
N GLU A 236 27.38 -11.32 -30.07
CA GLU A 236 27.86 -11.95 -28.83
C GLU A 236 29.34 -11.60 -28.64
N VAL A 237 29.72 -10.90 -27.56
CA VAL A 237 30.99 -11.05 -26.82
C VAL A 237 30.82 -10.32 -25.48
N PHE A 238 30.82 -11.02 -24.34
CA PHE A 238 31.54 -10.59 -23.13
C PHE A 238 31.68 -11.78 -22.17
N THR A 239 32.93 -12.10 -21.89
CA THR A 239 33.39 -13.21 -21.06
C THR A 239 33.31 -12.89 -19.57
N VAL A 240 33.06 -13.95 -18.79
CA VAL A 240 32.85 -13.97 -17.34
C VAL A 240 34.18 -13.89 -16.59
N ALA A 241 34.31 -12.96 -15.65
CA ALA A 241 35.37 -12.95 -14.63
C ALA A 241 34.86 -13.58 -13.32
N LYS A 242 35.62 -14.53 -12.75
CA LYS A 242 35.34 -15.20 -11.47
C LYS A 242 35.67 -14.27 -10.28
N PRO A 243 34.86 -14.28 -9.20
CA PRO A 243 35.22 -13.55 -7.99
C PRO A 243 36.09 -14.39 -7.03
N THR A 244 37.07 -13.70 -6.44
CA THR A 244 38.00 -14.17 -5.42
C THR A 244 37.31 -14.42 -4.08
N ARG A 245 37.70 -15.53 -3.46
CA ARG A 245 37.30 -16.04 -2.14
C ARG A 245 37.74 -15.05 -1.04
N GLN A 246 36.80 -14.49 -0.28
CA GLN A 246 37.08 -13.71 0.94
C GLN A 246 36.64 -14.48 2.19
N ASN A 247 37.50 -14.38 3.21
CA ASN A 247 37.51 -15.16 4.43
C ASN A 247 36.36 -14.82 5.39
N ASN A 248 35.91 -15.84 6.13
CA ASN A 248 34.95 -15.75 7.22
C ASN A 248 35.58 -15.07 8.44
N GLU A 249 35.19 -13.84 8.72
CA GLU A 249 35.34 -13.25 10.06
C GLU A 249 34.01 -13.32 10.81
N ASN A 250 34.01 -14.16 11.85
CA ASN A 250 32.96 -14.31 12.84
C ASN A 250 32.84 -13.03 13.69
N LEU A 251 31.98 -12.10 13.27
CA LEU A 251 31.55 -10.96 14.09
C LEU A 251 30.12 -11.19 14.58
N VAL A 252 30.06 -11.69 15.81
CA VAL A 252 28.90 -11.78 16.70
C VAL A 252 28.14 -10.44 16.66
N PRO A 253 26.81 -10.43 16.44
CA PRO A 253 26.06 -9.20 16.54
C PRO A 253 26.06 -8.74 18.00
N ALA A 254 26.55 -7.51 18.19
CA ALA A 254 26.49 -6.80 19.46
C ALA A 254 25.09 -6.92 20.08
N ASP A 255 25.10 -7.20 21.38
CA ASP A 255 23.98 -7.27 22.31
C ASP A 255 22.92 -6.22 22.00
N MET A 256 21.90 -6.63 21.26
CA MET A 256 20.77 -5.77 20.88
C MET A 256 19.74 -5.88 21.99
N THR A 257 20.05 -5.30 23.15
CA THR A 257 19.11 -5.19 24.28
C THR A 257 17.95 -4.28 23.87
N LEU A 258 16.90 -4.88 23.30
CA LEU A 258 15.61 -4.24 23.15
C LEU A 258 15.02 -4.08 24.55
N HIS A 259 15.09 -2.86 25.09
CA HIS A 259 14.32 -2.51 26.29
C HIS A 259 12.82 -2.66 26.00
N ASP A 260 12.26 -3.78 26.46
CA ASP A 260 10.83 -4.08 26.41
C ASP A 260 10.12 -3.19 27.44
N ASN A 261 9.71 -1.99 27.02
CA ASN A 261 8.84 -1.13 27.81
C ASN A 261 7.39 -1.64 27.71
N ARG A 262 7.12 -2.80 28.31
CA ARG A 262 5.77 -3.21 28.69
C ARG A 262 5.47 -2.60 30.05
N ASN A 263 4.82 -1.44 30.04
CA ASN A 263 4.17 -0.92 31.24
C ASN A 263 3.05 -1.88 31.63
N GLU A 264 3.19 -2.48 32.80
CA GLU A 264 2.14 -3.25 33.46
C GLU A 264 0.89 -2.37 33.67
N GLU A 265 -0.24 -2.90 33.24
CA GLU A 265 -1.56 -2.35 33.48
C GLU A 265 -1.88 -2.49 34.98
N ARG A 266 -1.61 -1.43 35.75
CA ARG A 266 -2.17 -1.25 37.09
C ARG A 266 -3.69 -1.09 36.95
N LEU A 267 -4.41 -2.18 37.20
CA LEU A 267 -5.83 -2.15 37.53
C LEU A 267 -6.02 -1.43 38.86
N LEU A 268 -6.56 -0.22 38.81
CA LEU A 268 -6.96 0.55 40.00
C LEU A 268 -8.22 -0.08 40.59
N ARG A 269 -8.09 -0.75 41.73
CA ARG A 269 -9.22 -0.97 42.65
C ARG A 269 -9.55 0.37 43.29
N ILE A 270 -10.70 0.93 42.93
CA ILE A 270 -11.32 2.04 43.65
C ILE A 270 -12.06 1.41 44.83
N VAL A 271 -11.47 1.51 46.01
CA VAL A 271 -12.20 1.36 47.27
C VAL A 271 -12.68 2.77 47.62
N SER A 272 -14.01 2.93 47.62
CA SER A 272 -14.67 4.13 48.10
C SER A 272 -14.76 4.04 49.61
N ASP A 273 -14.08 4.92 50.31
CA ASP A 273 -14.51 5.33 51.64
C ASP A 273 -14.36 6.85 51.77
N SER A 274 -15.40 7.39 52.37
CA SER A 274 -15.84 8.77 52.45
C SER A 274 -15.07 9.62 53.46
N ASN A 275 -14.74 10.87 53.09
CA ASN A 275 -15.17 12.11 53.74
C ASN A 275 -14.39 13.32 53.16
N ASP A 276 -15.13 14.40 52.90
CA ASP A 276 -14.82 15.71 52.29
C ASP A 276 -13.44 16.37 52.57
N PRO A 277 -12.88 17.19 51.63
CA PRO A 277 -13.57 18.35 51.04
C PRO A 277 -13.56 18.43 49.50
N GLU A 278 -14.75 18.34 48.92
CA GLU A 278 -15.10 18.84 47.59
C GLU A 278 -14.89 20.36 47.49
N GLU A 279 -13.92 20.82 46.67
CA GLU A 279 -14.02 22.05 45.83
C GLU A 279 -12.72 22.51 45.14
N ARG A 280 -11.64 21.71 45.10
CA ARG A 280 -10.41 22.08 44.34
C ARG A 280 -9.97 21.10 43.26
N ALA A 281 -10.78 20.09 42.96
CA ALA A 281 -10.50 19.06 41.97
C ALA A 281 -10.73 19.39 40.46
N PRO A 282 -11.36 20.51 40.01
CA PRO A 282 -11.63 20.65 38.57
C PRO A 282 -10.43 21.11 37.73
N ALA A 283 -9.52 21.93 38.27
CA ALA A 283 -8.45 22.56 37.48
C ALA A 283 -7.35 21.57 37.04
N ALA A 284 -6.95 20.64 37.90
CA ALA A 284 -5.89 19.66 37.60
C ALA A 284 -6.35 18.65 36.53
N LYS A 285 -7.60 18.18 36.62
CA LYS A 285 -8.20 17.24 35.67
C LYS A 285 -8.39 17.87 34.28
N LEU A 286 -8.83 19.12 34.21
CA LEU A 286 -8.95 19.87 32.95
C LEU A 286 -7.59 20.07 32.26
N LYS A 287 -6.53 20.36 33.03
CA LYS A 287 -5.17 20.50 32.51
C LYS A 287 -4.67 19.18 31.92
N GLU A 288 -4.92 18.06 32.59
CA GLU A 288 -4.54 16.73 32.09
C GLU A 288 -5.24 16.40 30.76
N ILE A 289 -6.55 16.63 30.67
CA ILE A 289 -7.34 16.47 29.44
C ILE A 289 -6.73 17.30 28.31
N GLY A 290 -6.48 18.60 28.54
CA GLY A 290 -5.86 19.48 27.56
C GLY A 290 -4.49 18.97 27.07
N THR A 291 -3.68 18.42 27.97
CA THR A 291 -2.37 17.88 27.59
C THR A 291 -2.45 16.61 26.72
N LYS A 292 -3.45 15.75 26.96
CA LYS A 292 -3.70 14.54 26.18
C LYS A 292 -4.17 14.87 24.76
N TRP A 293 -5.17 15.74 24.63
CA TRP A 293 -5.67 16.22 23.33
C TRP A 293 -4.58 16.88 22.50
N GLN A 294 -3.72 17.69 23.13
CA GLN A 294 -2.59 18.29 22.45
C GLN A 294 -1.59 17.24 21.92
N MET A 295 -1.31 16.19 22.70
CA MET A 295 -0.42 15.10 22.29
C MET A 295 -1.00 14.33 21.08
N GLU A 296 -2.27 13.95 21.17
CA GLU A 296 -2.98 13.26 20.09
C GLU A 296 -3.03 14.11 18.82
N SER A 297 -3.33 15.41 18.97
CA SER A 297 -3.29 16.37 17.87
C SER A 297 -1.91 16.43 17.21
N TRP A 298 -0.81 16.52 17.98
CA TRP A 298 0.53 16.51 17.40
C TRP A 298 0.85 15.22 16.64
N VAL A 299 0.46 14.07 17.20
CA VAL A 299 0.72 12.76 16.59
C VAL A 299 -0.10 12.57 15.31
N ASN A 300 -1.40 12.85 15.37
CA ASN A 300 -2.34 12.66 14.27
C ASN A 300 -2.04 13.62 13.11
N ASN A 301 -1.68 14.86 13.42
CA ASN A 301 -1.32 15.87 12.41
C ASN A 301 0.14 15.75 11.93
N GLY A 302 0.89 14.74 12.38
CA GLY A 302 2.28 14.53 11.94
C GLY A 302 3.20 15.71 12.27
N ALA A 303 3.02 16.35 13.43
CA ALA A 303 3.85 17.47 13.86
C ALA A 303 5.34 17.10 13.83
N THR A 304 6.19 18.01 13.39
CA THR A 304 7.63 17.75 13.37
C THR A 304 8.22 17.85 14.77
N ARG A 305 9.30 17.09 15.04
CA ARG A 305 10.08 17.20 16.29
C ARG A 305 10.42 18.66 16.62
N ARG A 306 10.80 19.46 15.60
CA ARG A 306 11.13 20.88 15.76
C ARG A 306 9.94 21.69 16.26
N LYS A 307 8.74 21.49 15.69
CA LYS A 307 7.50 22.16 16.12
C LYS A 307 7.18 21.83 17.58
N VAL A 308 7.22 20.55 17.94
CA VAL A 308 6.93 20.11 19.31
C VAL A 308 7.98 20.61 20.30
N MET A 309 9.27 20.60 19.94
CA MET A 309 10.32 21.19 20.77
C MET A 309 10.10 22.69 21.00
N LYS A 310 9.67 23.43 19.97
CA LYS A 310 9.33 24.85 20.10
C LYS A 310 8.15 25.05 21.06
N THR A 311 7.08 24.29 20.89
CA THR A 311 5.89 24.40 21.76
C THR A 311 6.18 24.00 23.22
N LEU A 312 7.12 23.08 23.43
CA LEU A 312 7.53 22.65 24.77
C LEU A 312 8.61 23.53 25.43
N GLY A 313 9.06 24.61 24.77
CA GLY A 313 10.13 25.47 25.29
C GLY A 313 11.51 24.79 25.33
N LEU A 314 11.73 23.82 24.44
CA LEU A 314 12.96 23.00 24.36
C LEU A 314 13.89 23.44 23.23
N THR A 315 13.56 24.50 22.48
CA THR A 315 14.42 25.03 21.42
C THR A 315 15.78 25.46 21.98
N GLY A 316 16.87 25.14 21.26
CA GLY A 316 18.24 25.48 21.67
C GLY A 316 18.84 24.56 22.75
N ARG A 317 18.04 23.77 23.47
CA ARG A 317 18.53 22.86 24.52
C ARG A 317 19.10 21.58 23.89
N LYS A 318 20.29 21.15 24.35
CA LYS A 318 20.97 19.90 23.92
C LYS A 318 21.56 19.15 25.13
N GLY A 319 21.94 17.88 24.93
CA GLY A 319 22.65 17.07 25.93
C GLY A 319 21.95 16.99 27.30
N LYS A 320 22.73 17.20 28.37
CA LYS A 320 22.25 17.18 29.76
C LYS A 320 21.19 18.26 30.04
N ALA A 321 21.29 19.43 29.42
CA ALA A 321 20.32 20.52 29.58
C ALA A 321 18.94 20.19 28.98
N LEU A 322 18.92 19.43 27.88
CA LEU A 322 17.66 18.94 27.29
C LEU A 322 17.03 17.86 28.17
N THR A 323 17.83 16.88 28.62
CA THR A 323 17.33 15.71 29.35
C THR A 323 16.83 16.03 30.76
N ARG A 324 17.42 17.03 31.43
CA ARG A 324 16.99 17.49 32.77
C ARG A 324 15.76 18.39 32.76
N HIS A 325 15.30 18.85 31.59
CA HIS A 325 14.17 19.77 31.51
C HIS A 325 12.84 19.04 31.83
N PRO A 326 11.91 19.63 32.62
CA PRO A 326 10.66 18.97 33.01
C PRO A 326 9.80 18.53 31.80
N ASN A 327 9.77 19.33 30.73
CA ASN A 327 9.05 18.99 29.49
C ASN A 327 9.73 17.91 28.62
N TYR A 328 10.93 17.44 28.96
CA TYR A 328 11.62 16.42 28.16
C TYR A 328 10.89 15.08 28.16
N LYS A 329 10.28 14.68 29.29
CA LYS A 329 9.46 13.47 29.39
C LYS A 329 8.33 13.50 28.35
N ARG A 330 7.70 14.66 28.17
CA ARG A 330 6.62 14.87 27.20
C ARG A 330 7.12 14.82 25.75
N LEU A 331 8.31 15.35 25.48
CA LEU A 331 8.95 15.18 24.16
C LEU A 331 9.23 13.70 23.84
N ARG A 332 9.72 12.92 24.82
CA ARG A 332 9.95 11.48 24.66
C ARG A 332 8.65 10.73 24.35
N GLU A 333 7.59 11.03 25.09
CA GLU A 333 6.26 10.45 24.87
C GLU A 333 5.75 10.76 23.45
N PHE A 334 5.87 12.02 23.02
CA PHE A 334 5.52 12.43 21.66
C PHE A 334 6.28 11.61 20.60
N LEU A 335 7.61 11.48 20.75
CA LEU A 335 8.43 10.75 19.78
C LEU A 335 8.04 9.26 19.72
N SER A 336 7.77 8.65 20.88
CA SER A 336 7.33 7.25 20.97
C SER A 336 5.95 7.03 20.34
N LYS A 337 4.96 7.88 20.67
CA LYS A 337 3.61 7.81 20.08
C LYS A 337 3.62 8.08 18.58
N SER A 338 4.37 9.09 18.14
CA SER A 338 4.51 9.44 16.72
C SER A 338 5.07 8.27 15.90
N GLU A 339 6.11 7.59 16.43
CA GLU A 339 6.69 6.42 15.80
C GLU A 339 5.70 5.24 15.76
N SER A 340 5.03 4.95 16.88
CA SER A 340 4.06 3.85 16.98
C SER A 340 2.88 4.06 16.02
N THR A 341 2.31 5.26 15.98
CA THR A 341 1.23 5.62 15.04
C THR A 341 1.69 5.56 13.58
N ARG A 342 2.96 5.87 13.31
CA ARG A 342 3.52 5.71 11.95
C ARG A 342 3.61 4.24 11.56
N ILE A 343 4.13 3.39 12.44
CA ILE A 343 4.19 1.93 12.23
C ILE A 343 2.78 1.38 12.01
N GLN A 344 1.80 1.75 12.86
CA GLN A 344 0.41 1.29 12.74
C GLN A 344 -0.22 1.69 11.40
N ARG A 345 -0.03 2.94 10.96
CA ARG A 345 -0.50 3.38 9.63
C ARG A 345 0.15 2.59 8.50
N MET A 346 1.44 2.32 8.59
CA MET A 346 2.15 1.50 7.60
C MET A 346 1.61 0.06 7.55
N LEU A 347 1.31 -0.54 8.72
CA LEU A 347 0.67 -1.86 8.79
C LEU A 347 -0.75 -1.85 8.21
N GLN A 348 -1.57 -0.85 8.53
CA GLN A 348 -2.92 -0.68 7.98
C GLN A 348 -2.88 -0.55 6.45
N ASN A 349 -1.92 0.22 5.93
CA ASN A 349 -1.71 0.40 4.50
C ASN A 349 -0.93 -0.75 3.84
N ARG A 350 -0.63 -1.82 4.59
CA ARG A 350 0.10 -3.01 4.12
C ARG A 350 1.42 -2.67 3.42
N VAL A 351 2.15 -1.67 3.93
CA VAL A 351 3.44 -1.26 3.35
C VAL A 351 4.43 -2.42 3.46
N ASP A 352 5.08 -2.79 2.38
CA ASP A 352 6.03 -3.90 2.39
C ASP A 352 7.27 -3.58 3.23
N THR A 353 7.81 -4.57 3.95
CA THR A 353 9.11 -4.45 4.63
C THR A 353 10.24 -4.06 3.67
N THR A 354 10.29 -4.65 2.47
CA THR A 354 11.31 -4.37 1.45
C THR A 354 11.23 -2.92 0.99
N PHE A 355 10.01 -2.40 0.79
CA PHE A 355 9.82 -0.99 0.46
C PHE A 355 10.41 -0.07 1.54
N VAL A 356 10.26 -0.41 2.82
CA VAL A 356 10.85 0.36 3.93
C VAL A 356 12.38 0.23 3.95
N TRP A 357 12.90 -0.96 3.67
CA TRP A 357 14.33 -1.22 3.56
C TRP A 357 14.99 -0.36 2.47
N GLU A 358 14.41 -0.38 1.27
CA GLU A 358 14.85 0.39 0.11
C GLU A 358 14.70 1.90 0.33
N THR A 359 13.56 2.35 0.86
CA THR A 359 13.28 3.77 1.14
C THR A 359 14.34 4.37 2.07
N TYR A 360 14.81 3.60 3.04
CA TYR A 360 15.87 4.04 3.96
C TYR A 360 17.29 3.77 3.47
N LYS A 361 17.43 3.16 2.29
CA LYS A 361 18.71 2.79 1.67
C LYS A 361 19.58 1.95 2.61
N LEU A 362 18.95 1.02 3.34
CA LEU A 362 19.63 0.22 4.36
C LEU A 362 20.65 -0.76 3.77
N GLU A 363 20.45 -1.14 2.51
CA GLU A 363 21.39 -1.94 1.73
C GLU A 363 22.74 -1.23 1.53
N GLN A 364 22.72 0.09 1.33
CA GLN A 364 23.91 0.89 1.04
C GLN A 364 24.76 1.18 2.27
N LEU A 365 24.25 0.85 3.47
CA LEU A 365 24.99 1.00 4.71
C LEU A 365 25.85 -0.24 4.96
N SER A 366 27.10 -0.02 5.39
CA SER A 366 27.94 -1.10 5.93
C SER A 366 27.24 -1.79 7.11
N LYS A 367 27.63 -3.03 7.44
CA LYS A 367 27.03 -3.79 8.56
C LYS A 367 27.02 -2.97 9.86
N LEU A 368 28.14 -2.32 10.19
CA LEU A 368 28.28 -1.48 11.38
C LEU A 368 27.41 -0.20 11.27
N GLY A 369 27.50 0.52 10.15
CA GLY A 369 26.71 1.73 9.92
C GLY A 369 25.20 1.48 9.92
N ARG A 370 24.78 0.26 9.53
CA ARG A 370 23.39 -0.19 9.62
C ARG A 370 22.98 -0.36 11.07
N GLN A 371 23.75 -1.05 11.91
CA GLN A 371 23.42 -1.28 13.33
C GLN A 371 23.23 0.01 14.13
N GLU A 372 24.09 1.01 13.87
CA GLU A 372 24.04 2.32 14.55
C GLU A 372 22.97 3.27 13.96
N SER A 373 22.44 2.95 12.78
CA SER A 373 21.50 3.82 12.08
C SER A 373 20.14 3.85 12.77
N ARG A 374 19.68 5.05 13.12
CA ARG A 374 18.31 5.27 13.60
C ARG A 374 17.25 4.77 12.60
N ARG A 375 17.54 4.80 11.29
CA ARG A 375 16.62 4.29 10.26
C ARG A 375 16.51 2.76 10.31
N PHE A 376 17.62 2.07 10.55
CA PHE A 376 17.61 0.63 10.76
C PHE A 376 16.86 0.26 12.04
N GLN A 377 17.06 1.01 13.13
CA GLN A 377 16.31 0.79 14.37
C GLN A 377 14.80 0.95 14.18
N PHE A 378 14.36 1.94 13.38
CA PHE A 378 12.95 2.05 12.99
C PHE A 378 12.51 0.84 12.16
N TYR A 379 13.31 0.41 11.17
CA TYR A 379 13.03 -0.76 10.36
C TYR A 379 12.85 -2.02 11.21
N LEU A 380 13.72 -2.27 12.19
CA LEU A 380 13.60 -3.43 13.09
C LEU A 380 12.26 -3.44 13.85
N ARG A 381 11.86 -2.29 14.42
CA ARG A 381 10.56 -2.17 15.09
C ARG A 381 9.40 -2.39 14.13
N TYR A 382 9.49 -1.84 12.91
CA TYR A 382 8.47 -2.01 11.88
C TYR A 382 8.36 -3.47 11.41
N ALA A 383 9.48 -4.09 11.01
CA ALA A 383 9.55 -5.46 10.52
C ALA A 383 9.10 -6.46 11.59
N LYS A 384 9.44 -6.23 12.86
CA LYS A 384 8.90 -7.03 13.98
C LYS A 384 7.38 -6.87 14.10
N ALA A 385 6.86 -5.65 14.06
CA ALA A 385 5.41 -5.43 14.15
C ALA A 385 4.65 -6.02 12.94
N TYR A 386 5.27 -6.00 11.76
CA TYR A 386 4.75 -6.65 10.56
C TYR A 386 4.73 -8.17 10.70
N ASP A 387 5.82 -8.76 11.17
CA ASP A 387 5.93 -10.19 11.48
C ASP A 387 4.90 -10.62 12.54
N ASP A 388 4.75 -9.85 13.62
CA ASP A 388 3.71 -10.06 14.65
C ASP A 388 2.30 -10.08 14.03
N MET A 389 2.01 -9.16 13.11
CA MET A 389 0.73 -9.12 12.39
C MET A 389 0.54 -10.36 11.50
N VAL A 390 1.55 -10.76 10.74
CA VAL A 390 1.50 -11.95 9.85
C VAL A 390 1.33 -13.23 10.66
N PHE A 391 2.08 -13.36 11.77
CA PHE A 391 2.00 -14.50 12.66
C PHE A 391 0.61 -14.67 13.28
N ARG A 392 0.01 -13.58 13.78
CA ARG A 392 -1.36 -13.62 14.34
C ARG A 392 -2.43 -13.95 13.30
N LYS A 393 -2.17 -13.67 12.02
CA LYS A 393 -3.11 -13.87 10.90
C LYS A 393 -2.76 -15.09 10.04
N GLN A 394 -2.09 -16.09 10.58
CA GLN A 394 -1.55 -17.25 9.83
C GLN A 394 -2.56 -18.01 8.94
N ASN A 395 -3.87 -17.83 9.16
CA ASN A 395 -4.95 -18.39 8.36
C ASN A 395 -5.26 -17.58 7.08
N GLN A 396 -4.69 -16.39 6.89
CA GLN A 396 -4.91 -15.54 5.71
C GLN A 396 -3.76 -15.73 4.70
N TYR A 397 -4.01 -16.49 3.64
CA TYR A 397 -3.04 -16.80 2.57
C TYR A 397 -2.42 -15.56 1.90
N LEU A 398 -3.17 -14.45 1.81
CA LEU A 398 -2.77 -13.24 1.09
C LEU A 398 -1.56 -12.52 1.69
N LEU A 399 -1.27 -12.67 2.98
CA LEU A 399 -0.13 -12.01 3.63
C LEU A 399 1.22 -12.67 3.31
N ARG A 400 1.22 -13.88 2.74
CA ARG A 400 2.46 -14.61 2.46
C ARG A 400 3.21 -14.12 1.23
N MET A 401 2.54 -13.55 0.22
CA MET A 401 3.19 -13.25 -1.07
C MET A 401 4.00 -11.95 -1.08
N THR A 402 3.57 -10.92 -0.35
CA THR A 402 4.32 -9.65 -0.27
C THR A 402 5.61 -9.77 0.54
N TYR A 403 5.61 -10.62 1.58
CA TYR A 403 6.70 -10.67 2.55
C TYR A 403 8.07 -11.22 2.04
N TYR A 404 8.10 -11.88 0.87
CA TYR A 404 9.24 -12.70 0.39
C TYR A 404 10.29 -12.01 -0.48
N GLY A 405 10.01 -10.84 -1.06
CA GLY A 405 10.93 -10.21 -2.00
C GLY A 405 11.96 -9.34 -1.29
N ALA A 406 13.01 -9.90 -0.70
CA ALA A 406 14.00 -9.13 0.06
C ALA A 406 15.44 -9.44 -0.39
N SER A 407 16.35 -8.47 -0.18
CA SER A 407 17.78 -8.70 -0.38
C SER A 407 18.31 -9.77 0.59
N LYS A 408 19.49 -10.32 0.32
CA LYS A 408 20.11 -11.33 1.20
C LYS A 408 20.31 -10.78 2.62
N GLU A 409 20.72 -9.52 2.70
CA GLU A 409 21.00 -8.79 3.92
C GLU A 409 19.72 -8.51 4.71
N GLU A 410 18.64 -8.10 4.03
CA GLU A 410 17.34 -7.91 4.66
C GLU A 410 16.79 -9.24 5.18
N MET A 411 16.91 -10.32 4.42
CA MET A 411 16.46 -11.65 4.83
C MET A 411 17.16 -12.14 6.09
N LEU A 412 18.47 -11.91 6.22
CA LEU A 412 19.22 -12.24 7.45
C LEU A 412 18.71 -11.44 8.66
N VAL A 413 18.31 -10.18 8.47
CA VAL A 413 17.71 -9.37 9.54
C VAL A 413 16.34 -9.92 9.94
N LYS A 414 15.50 -10.29 8.97
CA LYS A 414 14.19 -10.92 9.23
C LYS A 414 14.34 -12.25 9.99
N VAL A 415 15.32 -13.08 9.60
CA VAL A 415 15.68 -14.31 10.32
C VAL A 415 16.02 -14.02 11.79
N GLY A 416 16.83 -12.98 12.04
CA GLY A 416 17.13 -12.53 13.40
C GLY A 416 15.87 -12.13 14.18
N ILE A 417 14.95 -11.41 13.55
CA ILE A 417 13.67 -11.03 14.16
C ILE A 417 12.84 -12.27 14.53
N TRP A 418 12.75 -13.28 13.66
CA TRP A 418 12.01 -14.52 13.95
C TRP A 418 12.63 -15.31 15.10
N ALA A 419 13.96 -15.42 15.13
CA ALA A 419 14.67 -16.09 16.21
C ALA A 419 14.45 -15.36 17.56
N LEU A 420 14.57 -14.03 17.57
CA LEU A 420 14.30 -13.20 18.75
C LEU A 420 12.85 -13.30 19.23
N ALA A 421 11.89 -13.35 18.31
CA ALA A 421 10.47 -13.50 18.59
C ALA A 421 10.05 -14.94 18.94
N LYS A 422 11.00 -15.90 19.00
CA LYS A 422 10.73 -17.33 19.26
C LYS A 422 9.67 -17.92 18.33
N ARG A 423 9.74 -17.59 17.03
CA ARG A 423 8.80 -18.14 16.07
C ARG A 423 8.96 -19.67 15.98
N PRO A 424 7.88 -20.44 15.80
CA PRO A 424 7.96 -21.89 15.65
C PRO A 424 8.57 -22.27 14.29
N ASN A 425 9.28 -23.40 14.24
CA ASN A 425 9.93 -23.90 13.02
C ASN A 425 8.96 -24.00 11.85
N GLU A 426 7.74 -24.49 12.08
CA GLU A 426 6.72 -24.62 11.04
C GLU A 426 6.26 -23.27 10.46
N TYR A 427 6.26 -22.21 11.27
CA TYR A 427 6.01 -20.86 10.75
C TYR A 427 7.14 -20.41 9.84
N VAL A 428 8.38 -20.52 10.29
CA VAL A 428 9.54 -20.08 9.51
C VAL A 428 9.70 -20.89 8.23
N LYS A 429 9.49 -22.22 8.27
CA LYS A 429 9.41 -23.05 7.05
C LYS A 429 8.29 -22.57 6.12
N GLY A 430 7.12 -22.20 6.66
CA GLY A 430 6.03 -21.61 5.88
C GLY A 430 6.39 -20.28 5.22
N ILE A 431 7.21 -19.48 5.90
CA ILE A 431 7.68 -18.16 5.48
C ILE A 431 8.99 -18.23 4.67
N LEU A 432 9.60 -19.40 4.50
CA LEU A 432 10.70 -19.63 3.57
C LEU A 432 10.34 -20.60 2.41
N ASN A 433 9.08 -21.02 2.33
CA ASN A 433 8.51 -21.92 1.33
C ASN A 433 9.11 -23.32 1.40
N LEU A 434 9.46 -23.74 2.62
CA LEU A 434 10.13 -24.99 2.95
C LEU A 434 9.20 -26.01 3.61
N LYS A 435 7.87 -25.81 3.56
CA LYS A 435 6.91 -26.75 4.21
C LYS A 435 6.99 -28.17 3.66
N LYS A 436 7.32 -28.30 2.37
CA LYS A 436 7.48 -29.59 1.68
C LYS A 436 8.94 -29.89 1.34
N ALA A 437 9.87 -29.10 1.87
CA ALA A 437 11.29 -29.29 1.62
C ALA A 437 11.76 -30.57 2.29
N SER A 438 12.56 -31.34 1.56
CA SER A 438 13.32 -32.48 2.06
C SER A 438 14.33 -32.04 3.12
N GLN A 439 14.79 -32.99 3.94
CA GLN A 439 15.82 -32.72 4.96
C GLN A 439 17.11 -32.15 4.34
N ARG A 440 17.42 -32.54 3.10
CA ARG A 440 18.56 -31.98 2.34
C ARG A 440 18.34 -30.51 2.03
N GLU A 441 17.21 -30.14 1.45
CA GLU A 441 16.88 -28.74 1.13
C GLU A 441 16.83 -27.85 2.39
N LEU A 442 16.34 -28.38 3.51
CA LEU A 442 16.37 -27.67 4.79
C LEU A 442 17.80 -27.39 5.26
N ARG A 443 18.73 -28.34 5.07
CA ARG A 443 20.16 -28.17 5.40
C ARG A 443 20.88 -27.20 4.46
N GLU A 444 20.48 -27.16 3.19
CA GLU A 444 21.08 -26.28 2.18
C GLU A 444 20.53 -24.85 2.23
N ASN A 445 19.35 -24.64 2.83
CA ASN A 445 18.77 -23.30 2.96
C ASN A 445 19.48 -22.44 4.02
N LEU A 446 20.29 -21.49 3.56
CA LEU A 446 21.08 -20.57 4.39
C LEU A 446 20.25 -19.88 5.49
N TYR A 447 19.07 -19.36 5.14
CA TYR A 447 18.25 -18.57 6.07
C TYR A 447 17.63 -19.44 7.18
N TYR A 448 17.20 -20.65 6.83
CA TYR A 448 16.66 -21.59 7.81
C TYR A 448 17.75 -22.11 8.74
N GLN A 449 18.95 -22.40 8.23
CA GLN A 449 20.08 -22.79 9.06
C GLN A 449 20.49 -21.66 10.03
N GLU A 450 20.53 -20.41 9.56
CA GLU A 450 20.85 -19.28 10.43
C GLU A 450 19.78 -19.08 11.51
N PHE A 451 18.50 -19.28 11.18
CA PHE A 451 17.43 -19.24 12.16
C PHE A 451 17.62 -20.28 13.28
N LEU A 452 17.95 -21.54 12.92
CA LEU A 452 18.23 -22.60 13.89
C LEU A 452 19.47 -22.27 14.74
N SER A 453 20.52 -21.73 14.12
CA SER A 453 21.76 -21.33 14.80
C SER A 453 21.50 -20.29 15.88
N LEU A 454 20.68 -19.27 15.58
CA LEU A 454 20.31 -18.21 16.51
C LEU A 454 19.43 -18.71 17.66
N GLN A 455 18.50 -19.64 17.38
CA GLN A 455 17.70 -20.27 18.44
C GLN A 455 18.57 -21.10 19.39
N ALA A 456 19.50 -21.90 18.87
CA ALA A 456 20.40 -22.71 19.67
C ALA A 456 21.31 -21.86 20.58
N LYS A 457 21.93 -20.81 20.04
CA LYS A 457 22.75 -19.86 20.82
C LYS A 457 21.98 -19.23 21.97
N ARG A 458 20.72 -18.86 21.71
CA ARG A 458 19.87 -18.26 22.74
C ARG A 458 19.53 -19.25 23.86
N LEU A 459 19.25 -20.52 23.52
CA LEU A 459 18.99 -21.55 24.53
C LEU A 459 20.21 -21.73 25.44
N GLN A 460 21.42 -21.71 24.87
CA GLN A 460 22.65 -21.76 25.65
C GLN A 460 22.78 -20.54 26.58
N GLN A 461 22.50 -19.32 26.10
CA GLN A 461 22.56 -18.10 26.93
C GLN A 461 21.50 -18.05 28.03
N GLY A 462 20.29 -18.55 27.78
CA GLY A 462 19.20 -18.56 28.76
C GLY A 462 19.43 -19.50 29.94
N ILE A 463 20.13 -20.62 29.72
CA ILE A 463 20.51 -21.59 30.77
C ILE A 463 21.47 -20.94 31.79
N PHE A 464 22.32 -20.00 31.37
CA PHE A 464 23.24 -19.31 32.28
C PHE A 464 22.55 -18.23 33.13
N THR A 465 21.46 -17.60 32.65
CA THR A 465 20.81 -16.49 33.36
C THR A 465 19.83 -16.93 34.45
N THR A 466 19.42 -18.21 34.48
CA THR A 466 18.48 -18.74 35.48
C THR A 466 19.16 -19.44 36.66
N SER A 467 20.49 -19.32 36.77
CA SER A 467 21.31 -19.96 37.83
C SER A 467 21.89 -18.94 38.83
N LYS A 468 21.10 -17.92 39.22
CA LYS A 468 21.38 -17.16 40.44
C LYS A 468 20.42 -17.62 41.53
N PRO A 469 20.92 -18.20 42.64
CA PRO A 469 20.10 -18.59 43.79
C PRO A 469 19.45 -17.39 44.46
#